data_AF-A0A7T2VZ43-F1
#
_entry.id   AF-A0A7T2VZ43-F1
#
_cell.length_a   1.000
_cell.length_b   1.000
_cell.length_c   1.000
_cell.angle_alpha   90.00
_cell.angle_beta   90.00
_cell.angle_gamma   90.00
#
_symmetry.space_group_name_H-M   'P 1'
#
loop_
_entity.id
_entity.type
_entity.pdbx_description
1 polymer ?
#
loop_
_entity_poly.entity_id
_entity_poly.type
_entity_poly.pdbx_seq_one_letter_code
_entity_poly.pdbx_strand_id
1 'polypeptide(L)'
;MNPASRILRSTACAWLAAAAALAVPAAHADYLWLQQDAGQARAYAGELRKPLEQLPALEDAKQVLPDGKSLPLKADANHFTVDAGQGDVRIAATRPGANGVLTYYQARFGRNDTKAVNDLELVPTTAGGDTFQLVFKGRKVAASQVNVQTSEGWYRTLTPSQDGTVSFKPYFPGLYVLEVTARVDNGSVTLDGKKYTDVRHTTTLSFEVRP
;
A
#
# COMPACT_ATOMS: atom_id res chain seq x y z
N MET A 1 -1.05 46.48 67.07
CA MET A 1 -2.08 47.40 66.55
C MET A 1 -2.54 46.85 65.20
N ASN A 2 -3.82 46.52 65.08
CA ASN A 2 -4.45 46.18 63.79
C ASN A 2 -4.78 47.49 63.05
N PRO A 3 -4.87 47.52 61.71
CA PRO A 3 -6.18 47.25 61.14
C PRO A 3 -6.20 46.51 59.79
N ALA A 4 -7.35 45.92 59.54
CA ALA A 4 -7.77 45.22 58.34
C ALA A 4 -7.96 46.16 57.12
N SER A 5 -7.85 45.59 55.92
CA SER A 5 -8.50 46.12 54.72
C SER A 5 -8.98 44.96 53.85
N ARG A 6 -10.31 44.89 53.67
CA ARG A 6 -10.99 44.10 52.62
C ARG A 6 -10.70 44.77 51.28
N ILE A 7 -10.71 44.02 50.17
CA ILE A 7 -11.49 44.39 48.97
C ILE A 7 -11.40 43.33 47.85
N LEU A 8 -12.61 43.05 47.34
CA LEU A 8 -13.08 42.58 46.04
C LEU A 8 -12.71 41.22 45.44
N ARG A 9 -13.81 40.50 45.20
CA ARG A 9 -14.02 39.36 44.31
C ARG A 9 -13.60 39.73 42.89
N SER A 10 -12.81 38.87 42.26
CA SER A 10 -12.62 38.89 40.81
C SER A 10 -13.11 37.55 40.25
N THR A 11 -14.26 37.59 39.59
CA THR A 11 -14.80 36.50 38.77
C THR A 11 -13.94 36.36 37.53
N ALA A 12 -13.02 35.39 37.54
CA ALA A 12 -12.32 34.99 36.33
C ALA A 12 -13.22 34.02 35.54
N CYS A 13 -13.86 34.51 34.48
CA CYS A 13 -14.40 33.68 33.41
C CYS A 13 -13.24 32.90 32.77
N ALA A 14 -13.13 31.61 33.09
CA ALA A 14 -12.23 30.70 32.41
C ALA A 14 -12.81 30.40 31.02
N TRP A 15 -12.22 30.99 29.99
CA TRP A 15 -12.45 30.60 28.60
C TRP A 15 -11.83 29.22 28.36
N LEU A 16 -12.67 28.18 28.30
CA LEU A 16 -12.29 26.87 27.78
C LEU A 16 -12.12 26.97 26.26
N ALA A 17 -10.89 27.17 25.79
CA ALA A 17 -10.56 26.99 24.39
C ALA A 17 -10.58 25.48 24.07
N ALA A 18 -11.67 25.01 23.48
CA ALA A 18 -11.74 23.65 22.93
C ALA A 18 -10.84 23.58 21.69
N ALA A 19 -9.68 22.92 21.82
CA ALA A 19 -8.83 22.59 20.70
C ALA A 19 -9.52 21.52 19.85
N ALA A 20 -10.16 21.93 18.75
CA ALA A 20 -10.66 21.01 17.74
C ALA A 20 -9.45 20.35 17.06
N ALA A 21 -9.18 19.08 17.39
CA ALA A 21 -8.25 18.27 16.64
C ALA A 21 -8.83 18.06 15.23
N LEU A 22 -8.28 18.77 14.24
CA LEU A 22 -8.57 18.51 12.84
C LEU A 22 -8.09 17.09 12.52
N ALA A 23 -9.03 16.15 12.41
CA ALA A 23 -8.76 14.85 11.83
C ALA A 23 -8.42 15.07 10.36
N VAL A 24 -7.12 15.02 10.04
CA VAL A 24 -6.67 15.03 8.65
C VAL A 24 -7.17 13.73 8.04
N PRO A 25 -7.98 13.76 6.96
CA PRO A 25 -8.33 12.53 6.26
C PRO A 25 -7.02 11.87 5.81
N ALA A 26 -6.88 10.58 6.08
CA ALA A 26 -5.76 9.81 5.57
C ALA A 26 -5.82 9.91 4.04
N ALA A 27 -4.96 10.72 3.43
CA ALA A 27 -4.79 10.73 2.00
C ALA A 27 -4.26 9.34 1.63
N HIS A 28 -5.12 8.50 1.04
CA HIS A 28 -4.68 7.22 0.51
C HIS A 28 -3.72 7.52 -0.64
N ALA A 29 -2.52 6.95 -0.57
CA ALA A 29 -1.56 7.08 -1.65
C ALA A 29 -2.04 6.20 -2.82
N ASP A 30 -1.92 6.71 -4.05
CA ASP A 30 -2.12 5.89 -5.24
C ASP A 30 -1.24 4.64 -5.16
N TYR A 31 -1.79 3.49 -5.54
CA TYR A 31 -1.06 2.23 -5.65
C TYR A 31 -1.28 1.60 -7.02
N LEU A 32 -0.51 0.55 -7.33
CA LEU A 32 -0.84 -0.36 -8.42
C LEU A 32 -1.52 -1.58 -7.85
N TRP A 33 -2.57 -2.08 -8.49
CA TRP A 33 -3.15 -3.39 -8.18
C TRP A 33 -3.38 -4.17 -9.46
N LEU A 34 -3.34 -5.49 -9.34
CA LEU A 34 -3.68 -6.40 -10.42
C LEU A 34 -5.11 -6.93 -10.23
N GLN A 35 -5.83 -7.15 -11.32
CA GLN A 35 -7.07 -7.93 -11.34
C GLN A 35 -7.18 -8.73 -12.63
N GLN A 36 -8.09 -9.70 -12.67
CA GLN A 36 -8.43 -10.44 -13.87
C GLN A 36 -9.66 -9.82 -14.52
N ASP A 37 -9.54 -9.41 -15.78
CA ASP A 37 -10.64 -8.89 -16.58
C ASP A 37 -10.78 -9.72 -17.86
N ALA A 38 -11.92 -10.41 -18.00
CA ALA A 38 -12.22 -11.23 -19.18
C ALA A 38 -11.09 -12.22 -19.56
N GLY A 39 -10.42 -12.80 -18.56
CA GLY A 39 -9.32 -13.76 -18.75
C GLY A 39 -7.94 -13.14 -19.04
N GLN A 40 -7.81 -11.81 -18.95
CA GLN A 40 -6.52 -11.11 -18.99
C GLN A 40 -6.20 -10.50 -17.64
N ALA A 41 -4.94 -10.60 -17.21
CA ALA A 41 -4.46 -9.86 -16.06
C ALA A 41 -4.21 -8.40 -16.46
N ARG A 42 -4.70 -7.46 -15.65
CA ARG A 42 -4.49 -6.02 -15.87
C ARG A 42 -4.01 -5.36 -14.59
N ALA A 43 -3.06 -4.45 -14.74
CA ALA A 43 -2.58 -3.63 -13.63
C ALA A 43 -3.11 -2.20 -13.75
N TYR A 44 -3.85 -1.75 -12.75
CA TYR A 44 -4.44 -0.41 -12.67
C TYR A 44 -3.70 0.46 -11.67
N ALA A 45 -3.82 1.78 -11.81
CA ALA A 45 -3.25 2.76 -10.90
C ALA A 45 -4.36 3.56 -10.17
N GLY A 46 -4.10 3.94 -8.92
CA GLY A 46 -5.02 4.70 -8.07
C GLY A 46 -5.55 3.90 -6.90
N GLU A 47 -6.68 4.32 -6.34
CA GLU A 47 -7.43 3.52 -5.37
C GLU A 47 -8.38 2.57 -6.09
N LEU A 48 -8.66 1.40 -5.51
CA LEU A 48 -9.47 0.35 -6.16
C LEU A 48 -10.86 0.86 -6.56
N ARG A 49 -11.45 1.70 -5.70
CA ARG A 49 -12.77 2.31 -5.91
C ARG A 49 -12.73 3.63 -6.66
N LYS A 50 -11.53 4.13 -6.96
CA LYS A 50 -11.29 5.39 -7.65
C LYS A 50 -10.05 5.23 -8.57
N PRO A 51 -10.10 4.31 -9.56
CA PRO A 51 -9.02 4.14 -10.51
C PRO A 51 -8.71 5.46 -11.21
N LEU A 52 -7.43 5.69 -11.49
CA LEU A 52 -7.02 6.80 -12.32
C LEU A 52 -7.50 6.56 -13.76
N GLU A 53 -7.97 7.63 -14.42
CA GLU A 53 -8.35 7.58 -15.83
C GLU A 53 -7.15 7.44 -16.77
N GLN A 54 -5.95 7.73 -16.27
CA GLN A 54 -4.70 7.60 -17.00
C GLN A 54 -3.62 7.05 -16.06
N LEU A 55 -2.74 6.19 -16.59
CA LEU A 55 -1.56 5.79 -15.84
C LEU A 55 -0.72 7.02 -15.49
N PRO A 56 -0.22 7.12 -14.24
CA PRO A 56 0.75 8.15 -13.91
C PRO A 56 2.04 7.92 -14.70
N ALA A 57 2.95 8.90 -14.70
CA ALA A 57 4.27 8.80 -15.32
C ALA A 57 5.15 7.76 -14.59
N LEU A 58 4.88 6.48 -14.86
CA LEU A 58 5.59 5.32 -14.34
C LEU A 58 6.79 5.02 -15.24
N GLU A 59 7.89 4.69 -14.61
CA GLU A 59 9.17 4.32 -15.23
C GLU A 59 9.49 2.86 -14.88
N ASP A 60 10.27 2.18 -15.72
CA ASP A 60 10.70 0.78 -15.53
C ASP A 60 9.52 -0.19 -15.22
N ALA A 61 8.36 0.05 -15.84
CA ALA A 61 7.19 -0.81 -15.68
C ALA A 61 7.41 -2.16 -16.36
N LYS A 62 7.33 -3.24 -15.58
CA LYS A 62 7.65 -4.60 -16.02
C LYS A 62 6.83 -5.66 -15.30
N GLN A 63 6.56 -6.76 -16.00
CA GLN A 63 6.09 -8.00 -15.39
C GLN A 63 7.29 -8.72 -14.79
N VAL A 64 7.16 -9.19 -13.55
CA VAL A 64 8.20 -9.96 -12.87
C VAL A 64 7.79 -11.43 -12.86
N LEU A 65 8.62 -12.28 -13.47
CA LEU A 65 8.38 -13.71 -13.60
C LEU A 65 8.81 -14.46 -12.33
N PRO A 66 8.29 -15.67 -12.05
CA PRO A 66 8.63 -16.43 -10.85
C PRO A 66 10.12 -16.74 -10.67
N ASP A 67 10.90 -16.79 -11.76
CA ASP A 67 12.35 -16.98 -11.72
C ASP A 67 13.15 -15.68 -11.51
N GLY A 68 12.46 -14.57 -11.29
CA GLY A 68 13.04 -13.24 -11.09
C GLY A 68 13.37 -12.48 -12.38
N LYS A 69 13.17 -13.08 -13.56
CA LYS A 69 13.31 -12.35 -14.84
C LYS A 69 12.17 -11.35 -15.01
N SER A 70 12.32 -10.45 -15.97
CA SER A 70 11.29 -9.46 -16.28
C SER A 70 10.96 -9.41 -17.75
N LEU A 71 9.68 -9.11 -18.04
CA LEU A 71 9.17 -8.85 -19.38
C LEU A 71 8.64 -7.41 -19.44
N PRO A 72 8.76 -6.73 -20.58
CA PRO A 72 8.15 -5.41 -20.75
C PRO A 72 6.62 -5.50 -20.67
N LEU A 73 5.99 -4.47 -20.10
CA LEU A 73 4.54 -4.34 -20.07
C LEU A 73 4.04 -3.48 -21.24
N LYS A 74 2.89 -3.86 -21.79
CA LYS A 74 2.16 -2.99 -22.71
C LYS A 74 1.26 -2.06 -21.90
N ALA A 75 1.48 -0.75 -22.06
CA ALA A 75 0.61 0.27 -21.50
C ALA A 75 -0.57 0.55 -22.44
N ASP A 76 -1.77 0.56 -21.86
CA ASP A 76 -2.96 1.19 -22.41
C ASP A 76 -3.25 2.48 -21.62
N ALA A 77 -4.36 3.17 -21.87
CA ALA A 77 -4.59 4.50 -21.29
C ALA A 77 -4.53 4.51 -19.74
N ASN A 78 -5.24 3.58 -19.09
CA ASN A 78 -5.39 3.53 -17.63
C ASN A 78 -4.86 2.25 -16.96
N HIS A 79 -4.25 1.35 -17.73
CA HIS A 79 -3.74 0.09 -17.21
C HIS A 79 -2.57 -0.46 -18.03
N PHE A 80 -1.84 -1.40 -17.45
CA PHE A 80 -0.97 -2.29 -18.19
C PHE A 80 -1.70 -3.61 -18.47
N THR A 81 -1.51 -4.14 -19.66
CA THR A 81 -1.86 -5.52 -19.99
C THR A 81 -0.72 -6.45 -19.55
N VAL A 82 -1.05 -7.49 -18.79
CA VAL A 82 -0.10 -8.43 -18.20
C VAL A 82 -0.43 -9.85 -18.66
N ASP A 83 0.59 -10.66 -18.94
CA ASP A 83 0.36 -12.08 -19.20
C ASP A 83 -0.10 -12.75 -17.89
N ALA A 84 -1.29 -13.33 -17.90
CA ALA A 84 -1.82 -14.05 -16.74
C ALA A 84 -0.99 -15.29 -16.40
N GLY A 85 -0.31 -15.89 -17.40
CA GLY A 85 0.54 -17.06 -17.20
C GLY A 85 -0.17 -18.22 -16.48
N GLN A 86 0.61 -18.97 -15.71
CA GLN A 86 0.11 -19.99 -14.78
C GLN A 86 0.55 -19.60 -13.37
N GLY A 87 -0.41 -19.40 -12.47
CA GLY A 87 -0.16 -19.06 -11.07
C GLY A 87 -0.23 -17.57 -10.76
N ASP A 88 0.62 -17.10 -9.85
CA ASP A 88 0.57 -15.74 -9.35
C ASP A 88 1.29 -14.76 -10.29
N VAL A 89 0.63 -13.64 -10.58
CA VAL A 89 1.12 -12.60 -11.49
C VAL A 89 1.75 -11.48 -10.69
N ARG A 90 2.88 -10.93 -11.14
CA ARG A 90 3.58 -9.84 -10.47
C ARG A 90 4.00 -8.76 -11.45
N ILE A 91 3.91 -7.51 -11.01
CA ILE A 91 4.49 -6.38 -11.71
C ILE A 91 5.30 -5.51 -10.76
N ALA A 92 6.23 -4.76 -11.34
CA ALA A 92 6.95 -3.69 -10.67
C ALA A 92 7.02 -2.46 -11.58
N ALA A 93 7.04 -1.28 -10.98
CA ALA A 93 7.29 -0.01 -11.64
C ALA A 93 7.89 0.98 -10.64
N THR A 94 8.41 2.09 -11.14
CA THR A 94 8.91 3.20 -10.33
C THR A 94 8.22 4.49 -10.72
N ARG A 95 8.22 5.46 -9.80
CA ARG A 95 7.76 6.82 -10.09
C ARG A 95 8.60 7.84 -9.35
N PRO A 96 9.37 8.65 -10.07
CA PRO A 96 9.91 9.88 -9.52
C PRO A 96 8.79 10.82 -9.09
N GLY A 97 8.85 11.27 -7.84
CA GLY A 97 8.00 12.31 -7.30
C GLY A 97 8.71 13.66 -7.20
N ALA A 98 7.98 14.66 -6.71
CA ALA A 98 8.55 15.95 -6.34
C ALA A 98 9.52 15.79 -5.15
N ASN A 99 10.38 16.80 -4.93
CA ASN A 99 11.20 16.96 -3.71
C ASN A 99 12.08 15.74 -3.37
N GLY A 100 12.61 15.04 -4.39
CA GLY A 100 13.53 13.92 -4.18
C GLY A 100 12.84 12.62 -3.72
N VAL A 101 11.53 12.50 -3.91
CA VAL A 101 10.77 11.26 -3.65
C VAL A 101 10.95 10.28 -4.81
N LEU A 102 11.17 9.01 -4.50
CA LEU A 102 11.06 7.89 -5.45
C LEU A 102 10.12 6.85 -4.85
N THR A 103 9.08 6.46 -5.58
CA THR A 103 8.18 5.38 -5.15
C THR A 103 8.36 4.16 -6.04
N TYR A 104 8.62 3.01 -5.42
CA TYR A 104 8.57 1.69 -6.04
C TYR A 104 7.16 1.13 -5.87
N TYR A 105 6.50 0.80 -6.97
CA TYR A 105 5.19 0.15 -6.99
C TYR A 105 5.35 -1.32 -7.32
N GLN A 106 4.76 -2.20 -6.50
CA GLN A 106 4.98 -3.65 -6.60
C GLN A 106 3.66 -4.38 -6.35
N ALA A 107 3.03 -4.90 -7.39
CA ALA A 107 1.73 -5.56 -7.25
C ALA A 107 1.86 -7.06 -7.50
N ARG A 108 1.04 -7.83 -6.78
CA ARG A 108 0.84 -9.26 -6.98
C ARG A 108 -0.64 -9.59 -7.11
N PHE A 109 -1.00 -10.50 -8.01
CA PHE A 109 -2.29 -11.17 -8.02
C PHE A 109 -2.12 -12.66 -7.71
N GLY A 110 -2.95 -13.18 -6.82
CA GLY A 110 -2.96 -14.58 -6.45
C GLY A 110 -2.19 -14.89 -5.16
N ARG A 111 -2.52 -16.03 -4.57
CA ARG A 111 -2.05 -16.47 -3.24
C ARG A 111 -1.42 -17.86 -3.27
N ASN A 112 -0.95 -18.32 -4.42
CA ASN A 112 -0.38 -19.66 -4.52
C ASN A 112 1.07 -19.72 -4.02
N ASP A 113 1.88 -18.73 -4.37
CA ASP A 113 3.31 -18.73 -4.10
C ASP A 113 3.63 -18.22 -2.69
N THR A 114 4.31 -19.03 -1.87
CA THR A 114 4.72 -18.61 -0.51
C THR A 114 6.06 -17.87 -0.46
N LYS A 115 6.73 -17.73 -1.61
CA LYS A 115 8.01 -17.01 -1.75
C LYS A 115 7.78 -15.65 -2.41
N ALA A 116 8.50 -14.66 -1.90
CA ALA A 116 8.55 -13.34 -2.53
C ALA A 116 9.49 -13.38 -3.73
N VAL A 117 9.11 -12.63 -4.76
CA VAL A 117 9.87 -12.39 -5.99
C VAL A 117 10.10 -10.88 -6.16
N ASN A 118 9.08 -10.06 -5.89
CA ASN A 118 9.22 -8.62 -5.78
C ASN A 118 10.07 -8.25 -4.55
N ASP A 119 10.81 -7.13 -4.63
CA ASP A 119 11.57 -6.59 -3.50
C ASP A 119 10.71 -6.40 -2.25
N LEU A 120 9.59 -5.69 -2.32
CA LEU A 120 8.58 -5.65 -1.27
C LEU A 120 7.36 -6.44 -1.74
N GLU A 121 6.99 -7.49 -0.99
CA GLU A 121 5.87 -8.35 -1.35
C GLU A 121 5.18 -8.91 -0.11
N LEU A 122 3.85 -8.87 -0.11
CA LEU A 122 3.02 -9.59 0.84
C LEU A 122 2.77 -11.00 0.31
N VAL A 123 3.27 -12.02 1.00
CA VAL A 123 3.17 -13.43 0.57
C VAL A 123 2.37 -14.26 1.58
N PRO A 124 1.54 -15.21 1.14
CA PRO A 124 0.85 -16.11 2.05
C PRO A 124 1.84 -17.07 2.70
N THR A 125 1.60 -17.39 3.97
CA THR A 125 2.42 -18.33 4.76
C THR A 125 2.24 -19.78 4.31
N THR A 126 1.08 -20.09 3.73
CA THR A 126 0.74 -21.37 3.08
C THR A 126 0.03 -21.07 1.76
N ALA A 127 0.24 -21.89 0.73
CA ALA A 127 -0.45 -21.71 -0.56
C ALA A 127 -1.99 -21.64 -0.36
N GLY A 128 -2.62 -20.63 -0.94
CA GLY A 128 -4.05 -20.33 -0.81
C GLY A 128 -4.48 -19.76 0.55
N GLY A 129 -3.56 -19.54 1.48
CA GLY A 129 -3.86 -19.14 2.85
C GLY A 129 -4.27 -17.68 3.03
N ASP A 130 -4.85 -17.40 4.20
CA ASP A 130 -5.36 -16.10 4.64
C ASP A 130 -4.41 -15.38 5.63
N THR A 131 -3.26 -15.99 5.91
CA THR A 131 -2.22 -15.42 6.77
C THR A 131 -1.01 -15.08 5.92
N PHE A 132 -0.56 -13.83 6.01
CA PHE A 132 0.45 -13.27 5.14
C PHE A 132 1.66 -12.75 5.92
N GLN A 133 2.82 -12.83 5.29
CA GLN A 133 4.08 -12.27 5.75
C GLN A 133 4.55 -11.21 4.76
N LEU A 134 4.89 -10.02 5.26
CA LEU A 134 5.59 -9.02 4.45
C LEU A 134 7.06 -9.40 4.33
N VAL A 135 7.58 -9.39 3.10
CA VAL A 135 8.99 -9.66 2.80
C VAL A 135 9.57 -8.44 2.12
N PHE A 136 10.72 -7.97 2.60
CA PHE A 136 11.52 -6.92 1.98
C PHE A 136 12.91 -7.44 1.64
N LYS A 137 13.25 -7.46 0.35
CA LYS A 137 14.52 -7.93 -0.21
C LYS A 137 14.94 -9.28 0.37
N GLY A 138 14.01 -10.23 0.35
CA GLY A 138 14.18 -11.59 0.86
C GLY A 138 14.13 -11.76 2.38
N ARG A 139 13.97 -10.66 3.16
CA ARG A 139 13.88 -10.71 4.62
C ARG A 139 12.45 -10.52 5.08
N LYS A 140 11.99 -11.35 6.03
CA LYS A 140 10.71 -11.14 6.71
C LYS A 140 10.78 -9.83 7.50
N VAL A 141 9.79 -8.98 7.33
CA VAL A 141 9.64 -7.70 8.04
C VAL A 141 8.20 -7.56 8.50
N ALA A 142 7.97 -6.77 9.55
CA ALA A 142 6.62 -6.41 9.95
C ALA A 142 6.16 -5.16 9.19
N ALA A 143 4.93 -5.17 8.67
CA ALA A 143 4.29 -3.94 8.22
C ALA A 143 4.00 -3.05 9.44
N SER A 144 3.80 -1.74 9.26
CA SER A 144 3.18 -0.93 10.32
C SER A 144 1.67 -1.19 10.38
N GLN A 145 1.06 -1.32 9.20
CA GLN A 145 -0.35 -1.68 9.01
C GLN A 145 -0.53 -2.27 7.60
N VAL A 146 -1.65 -2.96 7.38
CA VAL A 146 -2.11 -3.39 6.05
C VAL A 146 -3.50 -2.84 5.82
N ASN A 147 -3.72 -2.13 4.71
CA ASN A 147 -5.03 -1.62 4.33
C ASN A 147 -5.71 -2.62 3.40
N VAL A 148 -6.94 -3.01 3.72
CA VAL A 148 -7.76 -3.90 2.90
C VAL A 148 -8.85 -3.07 2.24
N GLN A 149 -8.96 -3.19 0.93
CA GLN A 149 -10.04 -2.64 0.11
C GLN A 149 -10.71 -3.76 -0.69
N THR A 150 -12.01 -3.63 -0.95
CA THR A 150 -12.74 -4.58 -1.80
C THR A 150 -13.49 -3.89 -2.94
N SER A 151 -13.79 -4.64 -4.01
CA SER A 151 -14.70 -4.21 -5.07
C SER A 151 -16.05 -3.76 -4.51
N GLU A 152 -16.53 -4.46 -3.48
CA GLU A 152 -17.79 -4.19 -2.78
C GLU A 152 -17.77 -2.91 -1.92
N GLY A 153 -16.61 -2.24 -1.82
CA GLY A 153 -16.48 -0.95 -1.13
C GLY A 153 -16.27 -1.08 0.38
N TRP A 154 -15.90 -2.27 0.85
CA TRP A 154 -15.50 -2.47 2.23
C TRP A 154 -14.03 -2.07 2.41
N TYR A 155 -13.74 -1.42 3.54
CA TYR A 155 -12.40 -0.99 3.93
C TYR A 155 -12.09 -1.44 5.35
N ARG A 156 -10.84 -1.88 5.59
CA ARG A 156 -10.33 -2.12 6.94
C ARG A 156 -8.82 -1.99 7.00
N THR A 157 -8.31 -1.40 8.07
CA THR A 157 -6.88 -1.47 8.41
C THR A 157 -6.62 -2.63 9.38
N LEU A 158 -5.59 -3.41 9.09
CA LEU A 158 -5.13 -4.53 9.91
C LEU A 158 -3.80 -4.20 10.57
N THR A 159 -3.70 -4.51 11.85
CA THR A 159 -2.45 -4.44 12.60
C THR A 159 -1.77 -5.82 12.53
N PRO A 160 -0.48 -5.90 12.17
CA PRO A 160 0.27 -7.15 12.24
C PRO A 160 0.35 -7.69 13.68
N SER A 161 0.45 -9.02 13.75
CA SER A 161 0.68 -9.75 14.99
C SER A 161 2.11 -9.52 15.50
N GLN A 162 2.40 -9.97 16.72
CA GLN A 162 3.72 -9.81 17.34
C GLN A 162 4.87 -10.45 16.52
N ASP A 163 4.57 -11.51 15.76
CA ASP A 163 5.52 -12.18 14.88
C ASP A 163 5.66 -11.51 13.49
N GLY A 164 4.95 -10.40 13.27
CA GLY A 164 4.94 -9.63 12.02
C GLY A 164 3.98 -10.16 10.95
N THR A 165 3.23 -11.23 11.21
CA THR A 165 2.23 -11.77 10.27
C THR A 165 0.92 -11.00 10.33
N VAL A 166 0.17 -11.02 9.24
CA VAL A 166 -1.16 -10.39 9.13
C VAL A 166 -2.15 -11.45 8.68
N SER A 167 -3.21 -11.67 9.46
CA SER A 167 -4.25 -12.63 9.12
C SER A 167 -5.54 -11.91 8.74
N PHE A 168 -6.13 -12.29 7.62
CA PHE A 168 -7.37 -11.74 7.11
C PHE A 168 -8.20 -12.81 6.42
N LYS A 169 -9.32 -13.18 7.04
CA LYS A 169 -10.31 -14.07 6.44
C LYS A 169 -11.32 -13.24 5.63
N PRO A 170 -11.45 -13.47 4.31
CA PRO A 170 -12.49 -12.83 3.50
C PRO A 170 -13.90 -13.23 3.95
N TYR A 171 -14.86 -12.30 3.86
CA TYR A 171 -16.22 -12.51 4.37
C TYR A 171 -17.28 -12.66 3.27
N PHE A 172 -16.99 -12.19 2.06
CA PHE A 172 -17.91 -12.19 0.92
C PHE A 172 -17.15 -12.32 -0.40
N PRO A 173 -17.80 -12.76 -1.49
CA PRO A 173 -17.21 -12.77 -2.83
C PRO A 173 -16.83 -11.37 -3.32
N GLY A 174 -15.74 -11.26 -4.06
CA GLY A 174 -15.25 -9.99 -4.62
C GLY A 174 -13.73 -9.97 -4.80
N LEU A 175 -13.23 -8.88 -5.39
CA LEU A 175 -11.80 -8.60 -5.43
C LEU A 175 -11.38 -7.98 -4.10
N TYR A 176 -10.33 -8.53 -3.49
CA TYR A 176 -9.66 -7.98 -2.32
C TYR A 176 -8.29 -7.45 -2.72
N VAL A 177 -7.95 -6.26 -2.25
CA VAL A 177 -6.64 -5.63 -2.41
C VAL A 177 -6.09 -5.29 -1.03
N LEU A 178 -4.98 -5.92 -0.68
CA LEU A 178 -4.22 -5.66 0.55
C LEU A 178 -3.04 -4.77 0.20
N GLU A 179 -2.99 -3.56 0.74
CA GLU A 179 -1.99 -2.54 0.45
C GLU A 179 -1.08 -2.30 1.66
N VAL A 180 0.22 -2.15 1.39
CA VAL A 180 1.23 -1.70 2.35
C VAL A 180 2.10 -0.65 1.69
N THR A 181 2.25 0.49 2.36
CA THR A 181 3.25 1.51 2.02
C THR A 181 4.30 1.59 3.12
N ALA A 182 5.56 1.54 2.73
CA ALA A 182 6.72 1.65 3.62
C ALA A 182 7.70 2.69 3.09
N ARG A 183 8.32 3.43 4.01
CA ARG A 183 9.45 4.32 3.72
C ARG A 183 10.75 3.61 4.14
N VAL A 184 11.80 3.75 3.34
CA VAL A 184 13.13 3.26 3.72
C VAL A 184 13.80 4.32 4.60
N ASP A 185 13.99 4.01 5.88
CA ASP A 185 14.63 4.90 6.83
C ASP A 185 16.08 5.19 6.43
N ASN A 186 16.45 6.48 6.41
CA ASN A 186 17.75 6.97 5.97
C ASN A 186 18.19 6.45 4.58
N GLY A 187 17.25 5.94 3.79
CA GLY A 187 17.50 5.40 2.47
C GLY A 187 17.62 6.51 1.43
N SER A 188 18.71 6.47 0.66
CA SER A 188 18.81 7.23 -0.58
C SER A 188 19.18 6.30 -1.73
N VAL A 189 18.63 6.56 -2.91
CA VAL A 189 18.92 5.82 -4.14
C VAL A 189 19.32 6.81 -5.22
N THR A 190 20.32 6.45 -6.02
CA THR A 190 20.62 7.16 -7.27
C THR A 190 20.07 6.32 -8.43
N LEU A 191 19.16 6.89 -9.20
CA LEU A 191 18.61 6.30 -10.43
C LEU A 191 18.87 7.29 -11.57
N ASP A 192 19.48 6.82 -12.65
CA ASP A 192 19.84 7.62 -13.83
C ASP A 192 20.56 8.94 -13.49
N GLY A 193 21.49 8.88 -12.54
CA GLY A 193 22.28 10.03 -12.08
C GLY A 193 21.54 10.99 -11.15
N LYS A 194 20.24 10.80 -10.90
CA LYS A 194 19.46 11.60 -9.95
C LYS A 194 19.39 10.92 -8.58
N LYS A 195 19.73 11.66 -7.52
CA LYS A 195 19.63 11.21 -6.13
C LYS A 195 18.23 11.46 -5.57
N TYR A 196 17.66 10.42 -4.98
CA TYR A 196 16.39 10.43 -4.25
C TYR A 196 16.67 10.17 -2.78
N THR A 197 16.07 10.97 -1.90
CA THR A 197 16.31 10.96 -0.44
C THR A 197 15.07 10.58 0.37
N ASP A 198 13.93 10.41 -0.30
CA ASP A 198 12.71 9.85 0.26
C ASP A 198 12.28 8.66 -0.61
N VAL A 199 12.76 7.47 -0.24
CA VAL A 199 12.47 6.23 -0.97
C VAL A 199 11.30 5.52 -0.31
N ARG A 200 10.24 5.30 -1.11
CA ARG A 200 9.01 4.64 -0.69
C ARG A 200 8.80 3.38 -1.49
N HIS A 201 8.18 2.38 -0.87
CA HIS A 201 7.68 1.19 -1.52
C HIS A 201 6.20 1.08 -1.21
N THR A 202 5.39 0.87 -2.23
CA THR A 202 3.98 0.54 -2.12
C THR A 202 3.79 -0.83 -2.75
N THR A 203 3.32 -1.80 -1.96
CA THR A 203 3.00 -3.13 -2.44
C THR A 203 1.52 -3.45 -2.28
N THR A 204 0.97 -4.18 -3.25
CA THR A 204 -0.37 -4.74 -3.14
C THR A 204 -0.38 -6.25 -3.37
N LEU A 205 -1.23 -6.93 -2.62
CA LEU A 205 -1.68 -8.29 -2.90
C LEU A 205 -3.16 -8.26 -3.26
N SER A 206 -3.46 -8.64 -4.49
CA SER A 206 -4.81 -8.81 -5.00
C SER A 206 -5.22 -10.29 -5.04
N PHE A 207 -6.46 -10.60 -4.70
CA PHE A 207 -7.04 -11.91 -4.96
C PHE A 207 -8.57 -11.86 -5.03
N GLU A 208 -9.14 -12.79 -5.79
CA GLU A 208 -10.59 -12.95 -5.87
C GLU A 208 -11.09 -13.99 -4.87
N VAL A 209 -12.25 -13.71 -4.31
CA VAL A 209 -13.10 -14.70 -3.64
C VAL A 209 -14.31 -14.91 -4.51
N ARG A 210 -14.55 -16.16 -4.92
CA ARG A 210 -15.69 -16.53 -5.76
C ARG A 210 -16.85 -17.04 -4.89
N PRO A 211 -18.10 -16.97 -5.38
CA PRO A 211 -19.25 -17.58 -4.73
C PRO A 211 -19.09 -19.08 -4.49
#